data_AF-A0A3P7II65-F1
#
_entry.id   AF-A0A3P7II65-F1
#
_cell.length_a   1.000
_cell.length_b   1.000
_cell.length_c   1.000
_cell.angle_alpha   90.00
_cell.angle_beta   90.00
_cell.angle_gamma   90.00
#
_symmetry.space_group_name_H-M   'P 1'
#
loop_
_entity.id
_entity.type
_entity.pdbx_description
1 polymer ?
#
loop_
_entity_poly.entity_id
_entity_poly.type
_entity_poly.pdbx_seq_one_letter_code
_entity_poly.pdbx_strand_id
1 'polypeptide(L)'
;MFVVFSLGHVSWQIAVDRPTPDGLALEVEQCSCPPGYIGTSCEDCAPGYERSGHGPYLGTCVPIQQRQPQCTGPGAVSQYPVGGRCQCKTYAQGPNCDQCPPHSFYMAATNPQGCIPCFCSGVTQQCQSSSFRRQMVEINYPRG
;
A
#
# COMPACT_ATOMS: atom_id res chain seq x y z
N MET A 1 -33.37 -20.73 -37.33
CA MET A 1 -33.82 -19.34 -37.11
C MET A 1 -33.46 -18.99 -35.67
N PHE A 2 -32.35 -18.30 -35.46
CA PHE A 2 -31.94 -17.86 -34.12
C PHE A 2 -32.68 -16.56 -33.82
N VAL A 3 -33.48 -16.54 -32.75
CA VAL A 3 -34.09 -15.31 -32.27
C VAL A 3 -33.03 -14.58 -31.45
N VAL A 4 -32.60 -13.42 -31.94
CA VAL A 4 -31.74 -12.51 -31.19
C VAL A 4 -32.65 -11.60 -30.38
N PHE A 5 -32.61 -11.71 -29.06
CA PHE A 5 -33.23 -10.73 -28.18
C PHE A 5 -32.21 -9.61 -27.91
N SER A 6 -32.58 -8.39 -28.25
CA SER A 6 -31.84 -7.19 -27.86
C SER A 6 -32.50 -6.61 -26.62
N LEU A 7 -31.70 -6.24 -25.62
CA LEU A 7 -32.17 -5.35 -24.57
C LEU A 7 -32.57 -4.02 -25.22
N GLY A 8 -33.77 -3.55 -24.89
CA GLY A 8 -34.25 -2.23 -25.28
C GLY A 8 -33.67 -1.13 -24.40
N HIS A 9 -34.47 -0.10 -24.09
CA HIS A 9 -34.07 0.98 -23.20
C HIS A 9 -34.11 0.52 -21.73
N VAL A 10 -33.01 0.71 -21.00
CA VAL A 10 -32.89 0.41 -19.57
C VAL A 10 -32.64 1.73 -18.83
N SER A 11 -33.47 2.06 -17.84
CA SER A 11 -33.32 3.25 -16.99
C SER A 11 -33.49 2.91 -15.53
N TRP A 12 -32.81 3.65 -14.66
CA TRP A 12 -32.85 3.51 -13.20
C TRP A 12 -32.58 4.87 -12.53
N GLN A 13 -32.93 4.99 -11.25
CA GLN A 13 -32.83 6.21 -10.45
C GLN A 13 -31.85 6.04 -9.27
N ILE A 14 -31.12 7.11 -8.94
CA ILE A 14 -30.23 7.18 -7.78
C ILE A 14 -30.69 8.23 -6.79
N ALA A 15 -30.33 8.02 -5.52
CA ALA A 15 -30.26 9.10 -4.56
C ALA A 15 -28.94 9.88 -4.71
N VAL A 16 -29.04 11.20 -4.67
CA VAL A 16 -27.91 12.12 -4.67
C VAL A 16 -28.12 13.18 -3.60
N ASP A 17 -27.05 13.81 -3.15
CA ASP A 17 -27.03 14.84 -2.09
C ASP A 17 -27.45 16.24 -2.57
N ARG A 18 -27.91 16.36 -3.82
CA ARG A 18 -28.32 17.62 -4.46
C ARG A 18 -29.80 17.63 -4.84
N PRO A 19 -30.45 18.81 -4.89
CA PRO A 19 -31.81 18.92 -5.39
C PRO A 19 -31.92 18.43 -6.84
N THR A 20 -32.93 17.61 -7.12
CA THR A 20 -33.26 17.15 -8.47
C THR A 20 -34.73 17.44 -8.79
N PRO A 21 -35.11 17.54 -10.09
CA PRO A 21 -36.51 17.69 -10.49
C PRO A 21 -37.40 16.52 -10.07
N ASP A 22 -36.81 15.33 -9.87
CA ASP A 22 -37.50 14.09 -9.53
C ASP A 22 -37.94 14.01 -8.06
N GLY A 23 -37.61 15.01 -7.25
CA GLY A 23 -38.01 15.12 -5.85
C GLY A 23 -37.06 14.40 -4.87
N LEU A 24 -37.59 14.06 -3.69
CA LEU A 24 -36.83 13.39 -2.63
C LEU A 24 -36.86 11.86 -2.82
N ALA A 25 -35.72 11.22 -2.62
CA ALA A 25 -35.61 9.76 -2.60
C ALA A 25 -36.04 9.19 -1.23
N LEU A 26 -37.34 9.17 -0.95
CA LEU A 26 -37.90 8.75 0.35
C LEU A 26 -37.69 7.26 0.68
N GLU A 27 -37.38 6.44 -0.31
CA GLU A 27 -37.14 5.00 -0.18
C GLU A 27 -35.69 4.68 0.21
N VAL A 28 -34.79 5.68 0.20
CA VAL A 28 -33.40 5.52 0.62
C VAL A 28 -33.27 5.87 2.09
N GLU A 29 -32.84 4.89 2.88
CA GLU A 29 -32.52 5.08 4.29
C GLU A 29 -31.29 5.98 4.48
N GLN A 30 -31.34 6.82 5.50
CA GLN A 30 -30.19 7.60 5.95
C GLN A 30 -30.02 7.37 7.46
N CYS A 31 -29.06 6.56 7.82
CA CYS A 31 -28.75 6.22 9.20
C CYS A 31 -27.94 7.34 9.89
N SER A 32 -28.24 7.57 11.17
CA SER A 32 -27.37 8.35 12.05
C SER A 32 -26.25 7.45 12.57
N CYS A 33 -25.06 7.58 11.99
CA CYS A 33 -23.97 6.64 12.26
C CYS A 33 -23.33 6.84 13.64
N PRO A 34 -22.96 5.74 14.32
CA PRO A 34 -22.15 5.80 15.53
C PRO A 34 -20.73 6.31 15.22
N PRO A 35 -19.95 6.73 16.24
CA PRO A 35 -18.58 7.17 16.04
C PRO A 35 -17.73 6.14 15.29
N GLY A 36 -17.03 6.58 14.25
CA GLY A 36 -16.16 5.73 13.44
C GLY A 36 -16.78 5.15 12.17
N TYR A 37 -18.05 5.40 11.90
CA TYR A 37 -18.77 4.93 10.71
C TYR A 37 -19.28 6.09 9.86
N ILE A 38 -19.40 5.88 8.55
CA ILE A 38 -19.92 6.82 7.55
C ILE A 38 -20.68 6.04 6.45
N GLY A 39 -21.44 6.76 5.63
CA GLY A 39 -22.29 6.18 4.57
C GLY A 39 -23.78 6.36 4.87
N THR A 40 -24.65 6.05 3.91
CA THR A 40 -26.10 6.16 4.10
C THR A 40 -26.63 5.07 5.03
N SER A 41 -25.94 3.93 5.08
CA SER A 41 -26.25 2.76 5.90
C SER A 41 -25.14 2.43 6.90
N CYS A 42 -24.21 3.37 7.15
CA CYS A 42 -23.03 3.20 8.01
C CYS A 42 -22.12 2.04 7.57
N GLU A 43 -22.00 1.87 6.26
CA GLU A 43 -21.30 0.79 5.60
C GLU A 43 -19.78 1.00 5.51
N ASP A 44 -19.31 2.24 5.67
CA ASP A 44 -17.91 2.61 5.54
C ASP A 44 -17.33 3.05 6.89
N CYS A 45 -16.01 2.90 7.04
CA CYS A 45 -15.31 3.46 8.19
C CYS A 45 -15.00 4.94 7.94
N ALA A 46 -15.27 5.77 8.96
CA ALA A 46 -14.93 7.18 8.93
C ALA A 46 -13.41 7.37 8.84
N PRO A 47 -12.92 8.52 8.31
CA PRO A 47 -11.50 8.82 8.30
C PRO A 47 -10.86 8.66 9.69
N GLY A 48 -9.74 7.94 9.76
CA GLY A 48 -9.09 7.61 11.04
C GLY A 48 -9.59 6.31 11.68
N TYR A 49 -10.44 5.53 11.01
CA TYR A 49 -10.90 4.22 11.46
C TYR A 49 -10.60 3.16 10.38
N GLU A 50 -10.31 1.94 10.81
CA GLU A 50 -10.15 0.76 9.93
C GLU A 50 -11.08 -0.38 10.38
N ARG A 51 -11.47 -1.24 9.44
CA ARG A 51 -12.20 -2.47 9.79
C ARG A 51 -11.26 -3.44 10.50
N SER A 52 -11.68 -3.95 11.65
CA SER A 52 -10.89 -4.88 12.45
C SER A 52 -10.55 -6.20 11.74
N GLY A 53 -11.27 -6.56 10.67
CA GLY A 53 -11.03 -7.78 9.88
C GLY A 53 -11.42 -9.08 10.58
N HIS A 54 -11.92 -9.00 11.81
CA HIS A 54 -12.31 -10.13 12.64
C HIS A 54 -13.66 -9.86 13.31
N GLY A 55 -14.49 -10.90 13.45
CA GLY A 55 -15.85 -10.81 13.99
C GLY A 55 -16.93 -10.85 12.90
N PRO A 56 -18.20 -10.62 13.27
CA PRO A 56 -19.31 -10.62 12.33
C PRO A 56 -19.15 -9.51 11.28
N TYR A 57 -19.63 -9.75 10.05
CA TYR A 57 -19.67 -8.77 8.95
C TYR A 57 -18.34 -8.08 8.61
N LEU A 58 -17.23 -8.83 8.58
CA LEU A 58 -15.87 -8.33 8.33
C LEU A 58 -15.29 -7.42 9.43
N GLY A 59 -15.93 -7.41 10.61
CA GLY A 59 -15.45 -6.69 11.79
C GLY A 59 -16.04 -5.28 11.96
N THR A 60 -15.64 -4.62 13.04
CA THR A 60 -16.10 -3.26 13.40
C THR A 60 -15.09 -2.20 13.01
N CYS A 61 -15.55 -0.96 12.80
CA CYS A 61 -14.66 0.18 12.59
C CYS A 61 -14.03 0.54 13.93
N VAL A 62 -12.73 0.31 14.02
CA VAL A 62 -11.90 0.66 15.18
C VAL A 62 -11.01 1.82 14.82
N PRO A 63 -10.65 2.72 15.75
CA PRO A 63 -9.68 3.77 15.48
C PRO A 63 -8.42 3.13 14.92
N ILE A 64 -7.83 3.73 13.90
CA ILE A 64 -6.49 3.33 13.46
C ILE A 64 -5.57 3.55 14.65
N GLN A 65 -5.20 2.47 15.32
CA GLN A 65 -4.08 2.55 16.24
C GLN A 65 -2.89 2.88 15.38
N GLN A 66 -2.18 3.96 15.72
CA GLN A 66 -0.83 4.17 15.22
C GLN A 66 -0.03 2.96 15.66
N ARG A 67 -0.03 1.91 14.83
CA ARG A 67 0.75 0.71 15.08
C ARG A 67 2.16 1.21 15.18
N GLN A 68 2.72 1.09 16.37
CA GLN A 68 4.08 1.48 16.61
C GLN A 68 4.93 0.71 15.60
N PRO A 69 5.63 1.41 14.70
CA PRO A 69 6.22 0.76 13.56
C PRO A 69 7.21 -0.27 14.07
N GLN A 70 7.10 -1.47 13.52
CA GLN A 70 7.97 -2.57 13.86
C GLN A 70 9.23 -2.36 13.02
N CYS A 71 10.26 -1.75 13.59
CA CYS A 71 11.51 -1.42 12.91
C CYS A 71 12.38 -2.67 12.67
N THR A 72 11.79 -3.71 12.07
CA THR A 72 12.40 -5.00 11.78
C THR A 72 12.93 -5.07 10.34
N GLY A 73 12.69 -4.04 9.52
CA GLY A 73 13.18 -3.98 8.15
C GLY A 73 14.73 -3.99 8.09
N PRO A 74 15.36 -4.62 7.09
CA PRO A 74 16.82 -4.65 6.93
C PRO A 74 17.45 -3.26 6.75
N GLY A 75 16.63 -2.29 6.34
CA GLY A 75 17.00 -0.89 6.19
C GLY A 75 16.85 -0.07 7.47
N ALA A 76 16.40 -0.64 8.59
CA ALA A 76 16.32 0.07 9.86
C ALA A 76 17.70 0.24 10.51
N VAL A 77 17.94 1.39 11.14
CA VAL A 77 19.15 1.66 11.92
C VAL A 77 19.08 1.01 13.29
N SER A 78 17.89 0.95 13.88
CA SER A 78 17.64 0.30 15.16
C SER A 78 16.23 -0.30 15.20
N GLN A 79 16.01 -1.24 16.12
CA GLN A 79 14.70 -1.84 16.39
C GLN A 79 13.74 -0.93 17.17
N TYR A 80 14.22 0.23 17.65
CA TYR A 80 13.46 1.12 18.51
C TYR A 80 13.03 2.37 17.75
N PRO A 81 11.71 2.60 17.55
CA PRO A 81 11.24 3.82 16.91
C PRO A 81 11.49 5.04 17.78
N VAL A 82 11.96 6.13 17.17
CA VAL A 82 12.22 7.40 17.85
C VAL A 82 11.11 8.37 17.47
N GLY A 83 10.29 8.80 18.44
CA GLY A 83 9.16 9.70 18.16
C GLY A 83 8.10 9.08 17.25
N GLY A 84 7.83 7.78 17.41
CA GLY A 84 6.78 7.05 16.69
C GLY A 84 7.14 6.65 15.25
N ARG A 85 8.39 6.84 14.81
CA ARG A 85 8.87 6.47 13.46
C ARG A 85 10.17 5.69 13.51
N CYS A 86 10.38 4.78 12.56
CA CYS A 86 11.66 4.11 12.39
C CYS A 86 12.70 5.05 11.78
N GLN A 87 13.96 4.90 12.20
CA GLN A 87 15.09 5.58 11.57
C GLN A 87 15.63 4.67 10.47
N CYS A 88 15.48 5.08 9.21
CA CYS A 88 15.96 4.30 8.07
C CYS A 88 17.39 4.67 7.69
N LYS A 89 18.13 3.70 7.15
CA LYS A 89 19.42 3.89 6.48
C LYS A 89 19.24 4.80 5.26
N THR A 90 20.34 5.37 4.77
CA THR A 90 20.37 6.41 3.73
C THR A 90 19.52 6.08 2.49
N TYR A 91 19.55 4.84 2.01
CA TYR A 91 18.78 4.37 0.85
C TYR A 91 17.75 3.31 1.27
N ALA A 92 17.02 3.56 2.36
CA ALA A 92 15.86 2.77 2.77
C ALA A 92 14.69 3.70 3.14
N GLN A 93 13.46 3.23 2.90
CA GLN A 93 12.24 4.01 3.16
C GLN A 93 11.09 3.12 3.63
N GLY A 94 9.94 3.76 3.89
CA GLY A 94 8.73 3.11 4.38
C GLY A 94 8.63 3.15 5.91
N PRO A 95 7.45 2.85 6.46
CA PRO A 95 7.20 2.93 7.91
C PRO A 95 8.09 1.97 8.72
N ASN A 96 8.50 0.84 8.13
CA ASN A 96 9.34 -0.18 8.76
C ASN A 96 10.76 -0.26 8.17
N CYS A 97 11.14 0.68 7.29
CA CYS A 97 12.45 0.69 6.59
C CYS A 97 12.75 -0.59 5.79
N ASP A 98 11.73 -1.15 5.14
CA ASP A 98 11.75 -2.40 4.38
C ASP A 98 11.61 -2.19 2.87
N GLN A 99 11.55 -0.93 2.41
CA GLN A 99 11.39 -0.58 1.01
C GLN A 99 12.60 0.18 0.47
N CYS A 100 12.96 -0.08 -0.79
CA CYS A 100 13.94 0.73 -1.49
C CYS A 100 13.27 2.01 -2.03
N PRO A 101 13.90 3.18 -1.90
CA PRO A 101 13.44 4.38 -2.60
C PRO A 101 13.50 4.20 -4.13
N PRO A 102 12.76 5.00 -4.89
CA PRO A 102 12.88 5.03 -6.35
C PRO A 102 14.34 5.16 -6.77
N HIS A 103 14.68 4.53 -7.90
CA HIS A 103 16.05 4.55 -8.45
C HIS A 103 17.09 3.86 -7.56
N SER A 104 16.66 2.88 -6.76
CA SER A 104 17.55 2.00 -6.00
C SER A 104 17.03 0.57 -6.02
N PHE A 105 17.92 -0.40 -5.77
CA PHE A 105 17.61 -1.82 -5.80
C PHE A 105 18.36 -2.57 -4.70
N TYR A 106 17.98 -3.83 -4.47
CA TYR A 106 18.64 -4.76 -3.56
C TYR A 106 18.75 -4.28 -2.10
N MET A 107 17.72 -4.57 -1.30
CA MET A 107 17.72 -4.36 0.14
C MET A 107 18.51 -5.46 0.87
N ALA A 108 19.49 -5.09 1.68
CA ALA A 108 20.25 -6.05 2.49
C ALA A 108 20.65 -5.48 3.86
N ALA A 109 20.51 -6.28 4.92
CA ALA A 109 20.91 -5.87 6.28
C ALA A 109 22.41 -5.56 6.38
N THR A 110 23.23 -6.31 5.64
CA THR A 110 24.68 -6.15 5.54
C THR A 110 25.09 -4.91 4.74
N ASN A 111 24.19 -4.33 3.95
CA ASN A 111 24.44 -3.07 3.27
C ASN A 111 24.25 -1.91 4.27
N PRO A 112 25.31 -1.14 4.60
CA PRO A 112 25.20 0.00 5.53
C PRO A 112 24.27 1.09 5.01
N GLN A 113 24.02 1.13 3.70
CA GLN A 113 23.16 2.09 3.05
C GLN A 113 21.71 1.60 2.88
N GLY A 114 21.41 0.33 3.16
CA GLY A 114 20.09 -0.28 2.95
C GLY A 114 19.96 -0.85 1.53
N CYS A 115 19.62 0.01 0.57
CA CYS A 115 19.60 -0.32 -0.86
C CYS A 115 20.83 0.23 -1.60
N ILE A 116 20.98 -0.18 -2.85
CA ILE A 116 22.04 0.25 -3.78
C ILE A 116 21.41 1.21 -4.80
N PRO A 117 21.90 2.44 -4.96
CA PRO A 117 21.40 3.36 -5.98
C PRO A 117 21.70 2.86 -7.40
N CYS A 118 20.80 3.10 -8.34
CA CYS A 118 20.98 2.76 -9.73
C CYS A 118 22.09 3.62 -10.36
N PHE A 119 23.06 2.97 -11.01
CA PHE A 119 24.08 3.64 -11.82
C PHE A 119 24.21 2.95 -13.18
N CYS A 120 23.16 3.01 -14.00
CA CYS A 120 23.17 2.48 -15.37
C CYS A 120 23.90 3.46 -16.31
N SER A 121 25.12 3.83 -15.94
CA SER A 121 26.00 4.77 -16.66
C SER A 121 25.35 6.13 -16.96
N GLY A 122 24.37 6.54 -16.16
CA GLY A 122 23.60 7.78 -16.36
C GLY A 122 22.55 7.72 -17.48
N VAL A 123 22.41 6.61 -18.19
CA VAL A 123 21.44 6.45 -19.28
C VAL A 123 20.01 6.27 -18.75
N THR A 124 19.87 5.51 -17.66
CA THR A 124 18.58 5.29 -17.00
C THR A 124 18.76 5.17 -15.48
N GLN A 125 17.70 5.49 -14.75
CA GLN A 125 17.61 5.33 -13.30
C GLN A 125 16.61 4.21 -12.93
N GLN A 126 16.09 3.48 -13.91
CA GLN A 126 15.24 2.32 -13.68
C GLN A 126 16.12 1.07 -13.72
N CYS A 127 16.29 0.41 -12.57
CA CYS A 127 17.12 -0.78 -12.46
C CYS A 127 16.58 -1.76 -11.42
N GLN A 128 17.02 -3.02 -11.50
CA GLN A 128 16.69 -4.09 -10.56
C GLN A 128 17.85 -5.08 -10.45
N SER A 129 17.81 -5.94 -9.43
CA SER A 129 18.79 -7.01 -9.25
C SER A 129 18.79 -7.97 -10.45
N SER A 130 19.97 -8.27 -10.99
CA SER A 130 20.13 -9.30 -12.03
C SER A 130 20.01 -10.71 -11.45
N SER A 131 19.79 -11.71 -12.31
CA SER A 131 19.80 -13.14 -11.97
C SER A 131 21.18 -13.82 -12.16
N PHE A 132 22.22 -13.06 -12.49
CA PHE A 132 23.55 -13.62 -12.72
C PHE A 132 24.18 -14.15 -11.43
N ARG A 133 24.88 -15.29 -11.55
CA ARG A 133 25.54 -15.95 -10.41
C ARG A 133 27.00 -15.50 -10.32
N ARG A 134 27.52 -15.44 -9.09
CA ARG A 134 28.95 -15.20 -8.86
C ARG A 134 29.75 -16.42 -9.33
N GLN A 135 30.83 -16.19 -10.08
CA GLN A 135 31.86 -17.18 -10.39
C GLN A 135 33.19 -16.69 -9.81
N MET A 136 33.91 -17.57 -9.12
CA MET A 136 35.25 -17.29 -8.63
C MET A 136 36.26 -17.71 -9.71
N VAL A 137 37.23 -16.84 -10.00
CA VAL A 137 38.34 -17.15 -10.92
C VAL A 137 39.62 -17.11 -10.09
N GLU A 138 40.28 -18.26 -9.97
CA GLU A 138 41.60 -18.36 -9.33
C GLU A 138 42.68 -18.28 -10.41
N ILE A 139 43.56 -17.28 -10.31
CA ILE A 139 44.70 -17.13 -11.21
C ILE A 139 45.92 -17.73 -10.51
N ASN A 140 46.43 -18.85 -11.04
CA ASN A 140 47.68 -19.44 -10.58
C ASN A 140 48.86 -18.81 -11.32
N TYR A 141 49.70 -18.06 -10.59
CA TYR A 141 50.85 -17.32 -11.12
C TYR A 141 52.21 -18.07 -11.29
N PRO A 142 52.43 -19.37 -11.00
CA PRO A 142 53.79 -19.94 -10.98
C PRO A 142 54.43 -20.26 -12.35
N ARG A 143 53.94 -19.67 -13.46
CA ARG A 143 54.55 -19.81 -14.80
C ARG A 143 54.56 -18.50 -15.61
N GLY A 144 54.72 -17.37 -14.93
CA GLY A 144 55.04 -16.07 -15.57
C GLY A 144 56.52 -15.94 -15.88
#